data_AF-B6XJR6-F1
#
_entry.id   AF-B6XJR6-F1
#
_cell.length_a   1.000
_cell.length_b   1.000
_cell.length_c   1.000
_cell.angle_alpha   90.00
_cell.angle_beta   90.00
_cell.angle_gamma   90.00
#
_symmetry.space_group_name_H-M   'P 1'
#
loop_
_entity.id
_entity.type
_entity.pdbx_description
1 polymer ?
#
loop_
_entity_poly.entity_id
_entity_poly.type
_entity_poly.pdbx_seq_one_letter_code
_entity_poly.pdbx_strand_id
1 'polypeptide(L)'
;MIQILTSQDYKKMPWKNGQGFTLELARSHGEGLENFDWRVSIADVKSAGPFSYFPNKQRIIGVLEGSGMVLQIDNNPPVSLLQKQFHAFHGESDVYAELINEAIRDFNVIYNPEKYLARLQWVSSESVTSWISHGHCVLIFNLQGKLDVQVDGKHWVLNDFETLLVQKESVPAQYIASAELFGDFCVIELFER
;
A
#
# COMPACT_ATOMS: atom_id res chain seq x y z
N MET A 1 13.19 -9.39 10.55
CA MET A 1 13.97 -8.47 9.70
C MET A 1 13.35 -7.08 9.77
N ILE A 2 14.15 -6.01 9.82
CA ILE A 2 13.67 -4.64 9.63
C ILE A 2 14.59 -3.98 8.60
N GLN A 3 14.02 -3.42 7.55
CA GLN A 3 14.77 -2.77 6.46
C GLN A 3 14.05 -1.54 5.94
N ILE A 4 14.83 -0.55 5.51
CA ILE A 4 14.33 0.60 4.76
C ILE A 4 14.42 0.24 3.28
N LEU A 5 13.32 0.39 2.57
CA LEU A 5 13.19 0.18 1.13
C LEU A 5 13.10 1.54 0.44
N THR A 6 13.99 1.75 -0.51
CA THR A 6 14.12 2.99 -1.29
C THR A 6 13.62 2.78 -2.72
N SER A 7 13.61 3.86 -3.51
CA SER A 7 13.30 3.78 -4.94
C SER A 7 14.17 2.79 -5.73
N GLN A 8 15.37 2.46 -5.25
CA GLN A 8 16.26 1.47 -5.89
C GLN A 8 15.81 0.03 -5.61
N ASP A 9 15.14 -0.20 -4.49
CA ASP A 9 14.60 -1.50 -4.10
C ASP A 9 13.24 -1.78 -4.75
N TYR A 10 12.53 -0.72 -5.15
CA TYR A 10 11.22 -0.87 -5.78
C TYR A 10 11.31 -1.42 -7.20
N LYS A 11 10.60 -2.51 -7.43
CA LYS A 11 10.57 -3.16 -8.74
C LYS A 11 9.55 -2.47 -9.65
N LYS A 12 10.07 -1.74 -10.64
CA LYS A 12 9.27 -1.08 -11.67
C LYS A 12 8.81 -2.07 -12.74
N MET A 13 7.50 -2.15 -12.94
CA MET A 13 6.84 -3.03 -13.90
C MET A 13 5.95 -2.19 -14.84
N PRO A 14 6.44 -1.82 -16.03
CA PRO A 14 5.62 -1.15 -17.04
C PRO A 14 4.42 -2.00 -17.45
N TRP A 15 3.27 -1.38 -17.62
CA TRP A 15 2.08 -2.10 -18.10
C TRP A 15 2.17 -2.39 -19.59
N LYS A 16 1.61 -3.54 -20.00
CA LYS A 16 1.60 -3.98 -21.41
C LYS A 16 0.96 -2.96 -22.37
N ASN A 17 -0.01 -2.19 -21.89
CA ASN A 17 -0.72 -1.16 -22.66
C ASN A 17 0.02 0.20 -22.73
N GLY A 18 1.15 0.35 -22.02
CA GLY A 18 1.93 1.59 -21.97
C GLY A 18 1.28 2.74 -21.17
N GLN A 19 0.12 2.52 -20.55
CA GLN A 19 -0.68 3.56 -19.87
C GLN A 19 -0.29 3.78 -18.39
N GLY A 20 0.82 3.19 -17.97
CA GLY A 20 1.25 3.27 -16.58
C GLY A 20 2.36 2.29 -16.26
N PHE A 21 2.71 2.26 -14.98
CA PHE A 21 3.58 1.25 -14.41
C PHE A 21 3.21 1.01 -12.95
N THR A 22 3.65 -0.12 -12.44
CA THR A 22 3.57 -0.46 -11.03
C THR A 22 4.96 -0.44 -10.42
N LEU A 23 5.13 0.20 -9.27
CA LEU A 23 6.26 0.04 -8.37
C LEU A 23 5.87 -0.97 -7.30
N GLU A 24 6.40 -2.19 -7.37
CA GLU A 24 6.26 -3.14 -6.28
C GLU A 24 7.19 -2.71 -5.14
N LEU A 25 6.59 -2.41 -3.98
CA LEU A 25 7.32 -2.02 -2.77
C LEU A 25 7.88 -3.26 -2.10
N ALA A 26 7.03 -4.26 -1.86
CA ALA A 26 7.41 -5.53 -1.25
C ALA A 26 6.37 -6.62 -1.54
N ARG A 27 6.78 -7.88 -1.37
CA ARG A 27 5.93 -9.07 -1.49
C ARG A 27 6.37 -10.17 -0.52
N SER A 28 5.52 -11.17 -0.33
CA SER A 28 5.81 -12.31 0.54
C SER A 28 6.90 -13.25 -0.01
N HIS A 29 6.78 -13.64 -1.28
CA HIS A 29 7.65 -14.59 -1.97
C HIS A 29 7.33 -14.61 -3.46
N GLY A 30 8.08 -15.41 -4.21
CA GLY A 30 7.86 -15.67 -5.62
C GLY A 30 8.05 -14.45 -6.51
N GLU A 31 7.67 -14.59 -7.78
CA GLU A 31 7.88 -13.58 -8.81
C GLU A 31 6.65 -13.45 -9.71
N GLY A 32 6.57 -12.36 -10.48
CA GLY A 32 5.46 -12.12 -11.40
C GLY A 32 4.15 -11.77 -10.71
N LEU A 33 3.04 -11.92 -11.44
CA LEU A 33 1.71 -11.41 -11.05
C LEU A 33 0.88 -12.35 -10.17
N GLU A 34 1.25 -13.63 -10.05
CA GLU A 34 0.37 -14.63 -9.40
C GLU A 34 1.02 -15.30 -8.19
N ASN A 35 2.33 -15.49 -8.21
CA ASN A 35 3.04 -16.30 -7.21
C ASN A 35 3.43 -15.48 -5.98
N PHE A 36 2.45 -15.03 -5.20
CA PHE A 36 2.65 -14.40 -3.88
C PHE A 36 1.44 -14.63 -2.99
N ASP A 37 1.64 -14.58 -1.67
CA ASP A 37 0.55 -14.52 -0.70
C ASP A 37 0.12 -13.09 -0.40
N TRP A 38 1.05 -12.13 -0.39
CA TRP A 38 0.73 -10.71 -0.38
C TRP A 38 1.72 -9.92 -1.22
N ARG A 39 1.25 -8.80 -1.78
CA ARG A 39 2.03 -7.82 -2.53
C ARG A 39 1.52 -6.42 -2.20
N VAL A 40 2.45 -5.51 -1.91
CA VAL A 40 2.19 -4.09 -1.74
C VAL A 40 2.89 -3.34 -2.87
N SER A 41 2.15 -2.48 -3.55
CA SER A 41 2.66 -1.72 -4.69
C SER A 41 2.04 -0.34 -4.81
N ILE A 42 2.71 0.55 -5.53
CA ILE A 42 2.16 1.82 -6.00
C ILE A 42 1.97 1.75 -7.51
N ALA A 43 0.84 2.23 -8.02
CA ALA A 43 0.58 2.32 -9.46
C ALA A 43 0.51 3.77 -9.93
N ASP A 44 1.18 4.08 -11.03
CA ASP A 44 0.98 5.32 -11.79
C ASP A 44 -0.08 5.07 -12.87
N VAL A 45 -1.28 5.61 -12.67
CA VAL A 45 -2.45 5.41 -13.54
C VAL A 45 -2.64 6.66 -14.39
N LYS A 46 -2.33 6.59 -15.69
CA LYS A 46 -2.40 7.76 -16.60
C LYS A 46 -3.66 7.85 -17.42
N SER A 47 -4.42 6.77 -17.54
CA SER A 47 -5.67 6.71 -18.29
C SER A 47 -6.67 5.82 -17.59
N ALA A 48 -7.95 6.02 -17.92
CA ALA A 48 -8.99 5.07 -17.58
C ALA A 48 -8.68 3.68 -18.17
N GLY A 49 -9.18 2.63 -17.53
CA GLY A 49 -9.00 1.28 -18.04
C GLY A 49 -9.38 0.16 -17.06
N PRO A 50 -9.37 -1.09 -17.56
CA PRO A 50 -9.66 -2.26 -16.76
C PRO A 50 -8.49 -2.59 -15.84
N PHE A 51 -8.80 -3.17 -14.68
CA PHE A 51 -7.81 -3.73 -13.77
C PHE A 51 -7.49 -5.17 -14.11
N SER A 52 -6.30 -5.63 -13.67
CA SER A 52 -5.94 -7.04 -13.77
C SER A 52 -6.75 -7.90 -12.80
N TYR A 53 -7.14 -9.08 -13.28
CA TYR A 53 -7.80 -10.14 -12.51
C TYR A 53 -6.77 -10.91 -11.66
N PHE A 54 -7.09 -11.15 -10.40
CA PHE A 54 -6.28 -11.90 -9.42
C PHE A 54 -7.16 -12.95 -8.70
N PRO A 55 -7.13 -14.23 -9.13
CA PRO A 55 -7.99 -15.26 -8.55
C PRO A 55 -7.68 -15.50 -7.08
N ASN A 56 -8.72 -15.70 -6.26
CA ASN A 56 -8.60 -16.03 -4.83
C ASN A 56 -7.79 -15.00 -4.02
N LYS A 57 -7.79 -13.73 -4.45
CA LYS A 57 -7.14 -12.63 -3.74
C LYS A 57 -8.16 -11.60 -3.28
N GLN A 58 -7.85 -10.92 -2.20
CA GLN A 58 -8.49 -9.67 -1.81
C GLN A 58 -7.60 -8.51 -2.22
N ARG A 59 -8.20 -7.42 -2.69
CA ARG A 59 -7.51 -6.16 -3.01
C ARG A 59 -8.01 -5.06 -2.09
N ILE A 60 -7.09 -4.21 -1.66
CA ILE A 60 -7.37 -2.92 -1.05
C ILE A 60 -6.60 -1.89 -1.86
N ILE A 61 -7.33 -0.95 -2.46
CA ILE A 61 -6.76 0.15 -3.23
C ILE A 61 -6.93 1.45 -2.46
N GLY A 62 -6.00 2.39 -2.58
CA GLY A 62 -6.18 3.73 -2.05
C GLY A 62 -5.43 4.79 -2.83
N VAL A 63 -6.04 5.96 -3.03
CA VAL A 63 -5.42 7.04 -3.82
C VAL A 63 -4.36 7.76 -2.98
N LEU A 64 -3.14 7.81 -3.51
CA LEU A 64 -1.96 8.46 -2.94
C LEU A 64 -1.89 9.94 -3.34
N GLU A 65 -1.96 10.20 -4.64
CA GLU A 65 -1.82 11.51 -5.26
C GLU A 65 -2.83 11.68 -6.40
N GLY A 66 -3.25 12.92 -6.65
CA GLY A 66 -4.28 13.29 -7.61
C GLY A 66 -5.69 13.31 -7.01
N SER A 67 -6.64 13.79 -7.80
CA SER A 67 -8.02 14.07 -7.40
C SER A 67 -8.81 12.81 -7.05
N GLY A 68 -8.44 11.67 -7.64
CA GLY A 68 -9.09 10.39 -7.41
C GLY A 68 -9.62 9.73 -8.67
N MET A 69 -10.36 8.64 -8.46
CA MET A 69 -10.95 7.83 -9.52
C MET A 69 -12.35 7.35 -9.14
N VAL A 70 -13.13 6.96 -10.14
CA VAL A 70 -14.39 6.25 -9.98
C VAL A 70 -14.18 4.80 -10.39
N LEU A 71 -14.54 3.87 -9.52
CA LEU A 71 -14.44 2.43 -9.75
C LEU A 71 -15.83 1.88 -10.07
N GLN A 72 -15.97 1.30 -11.27
CA GLN A 72 -17.07 0.40 -11.59
C GLN A 72 -16.63 -1.02 -11.25
N ILE A 73 -17.32 -1.68 -10.31
CA ILE A 73 -16.96 -3.01 -9.80
C ILE A 73 -18.14 -3.95 -10.01
N ASP A 74 -17.96 -4.93 -10.88
CA ASP A 74 -19.02 -5.81 -11.37
C ASP A 74 -20.24 -4.97 -11.84
N ASN A 75 -21.45 -5.40 -11.49
CA ASN A 75 -22.69 -4.67 -11.79
C ASN A 75 -23.18 -3.80 -10.61
N ASN A 76 -22.30 -3.44 -9.68
CA ASN A 76 -22.64 -2.62 -8.52
C ASN A 76 -22.63 -1.12 -8.86
N PRO A 77 -23.24 -0.26 -8.01
CA PRO A 77 -23.11 1.19 -8.16
C PRO A 77 -21.64 1.65 -8.13
N PRO A 78 -21.25 2.64 -8.95
CA PRO A 78 -19.89 3.16 -8.98
C PRO A 78 -19.44 3.70 -7.61
N VAL A 79 -18.16 3.51 -7.30
CA VAL A 79 -17.53 4.01 -6.06
C VAL A 79 -16.56 5.13 -6.41
N SER A 80 -16.81 6.33 -5.91
CA SER A 80 -15.83 7.43 -5.98
C SER A 80 -14.79 7.27 -4.88
N LEU A 81 -13.52 7.23 -5.27
CA LEU A 81 -12.37 7.08 -4.38
C LEU A 81 -11.45 8.29 -4.51
N LEU A 82 -11.45 9.14 -3.48
CA LEU A 82 -10.63 10.35 -3.39
C LEU A 82 -9.31 10.07 -2.66
N GLN A 83 -8.43 11.07 -2.62
CA GLN A 83 -7.14 11.00 -1.96
C GLN A 83 -7.28 10.52 -0.50
N LYS A 84 -6.36 9.63 -0.08
CA LYS A 84 -6.30 9.00 1.26
C LYS A 84 -7.52 8.16 1.65
N GLN A 85 -8.41 7.85 0.72
CA GLN A 85 -9.48 6.89 0.95
C GLN A 85 -9.04 5.50 0.48
N PHE A 86 -9.58 4.47 1.13
CA PHE A 86 -9.36 3.07 0.75
C PHE A 86 -10.67 2.42 0.31
N HIS A 87 -10.58 1.50 -0.65
CA HIS A 87 -11.68 0.64 -1.04
C HIS A 87 -11.20 -0.81 -1.20
N ALA A 88 -12.01 -1.75 -0.73
CA ALA A 88 -11.69 -3.17 -0.78
C ALA A 88 -12.63 -3.89 -1.75
N PHE A 89 -12.08 -4.77 -2.59
CA PHE A 89 -12.84 -5.56 -3.55
C PHE A 89 -12.12 -6.88 -3.85
N HIS A 90 -12.86 -7.86 -4.36
CA HIS A 90 -12.29 -9.16 -4.71
C HIS A 90 -11.38 -9.02 -5.92
N GLY A 91 -10.23 -9.71 -5.90
CA GLY A 91 -9.28 -9.70 -7.01
C GLY A 91 -9.87 -10.26 -8.31
N GLU A 92 -10.95 -11.03 -8.20
CA GLU A 92 -11.68 -11.66 -9.29
C GLU A 92 -12.88 -10.86 -9.82
N SER A 93 -13.21 -9.71 -9.22
CA SER A 93 -14.24 -8.82 -9.75
C SER A 93 -13.80 -8.19 -11.08
N ASP A 94 -14.76 -7.93 -11.97
CA ASP A 94 -14.54 -7.08 -13.15
C ASP A 94 -14.51 -5.62 -12.71
N VAL A 95 -13.37 -4.95 -12.92
CA VAL A 95 -13.15 -3.58 -12.42
C VAL A 95 -12.65 -2.68 -13.52
N TYR A 96 -13.37 -1.58 -13.73
CA TYR A 96 -12.98 -0.50 -14.62
C TYR A 96 -12.83 0.80 -13.83
N ALA A 97 -11.70 1.50 -14.01
CA ALA A 97 -11.42 2.76 -13.35
C ALA A 97 -11.51 3.92 -14.33
N GLU A 98 -12.23 4.98 -13.94
CA GLU A 98 -12.25 6.27 -14.62
C GLU A 98 -11.56 7.33 -13.75
N LEU A 99 -10.66 8.11 -14.33
CA LEU A 99 -9.98 9.20 -13.63
C LEU A 99 -10.90 10.40 -13.54
N ILE A 100 -10.97 11.05 -12.37
CA ILE A 100 -11.85 12.21 -12.18
C ILE A 100 -11.35 13.43 -12.97
N ASN A 101 -10.04 13.68 -12.99
CA ASN A 101 -9.44 14.85 -13.64
C ASN A 101 -8.07 14.53 -14.28
N GLU A 102 -7.12 14.11 -13.45
CA GLU A 102 -5.73 13.87 -13.87
C GLU A 102 -5.25 12.45 -13.56
N ALA A 103 -4.02 12.15 -14.02
CA ALA A 103 -3.31 10.95 -13.63
C ALA A 103 -3.16 10.88 -12.10
N ILE A 104 -3.32 9.68 -11.56
CA ILE A 104 -3.21 9.45 -10.11
C ILE A 104 -2.06 8.50 -9.81
N ARG A 105 -1.62 8.54 -8.55
CA ARG A 105 -0.90 7.42 -7.94
C ARG A 105 -1.80 6.72 -6.93
N ASP A 106 -1.82 5.40 -6.91
CA ASP A 106 -2.56 4.61 -5.92
C ASP A 106 -1.67 3.57 -5.23
N PHE A 107 -2.06 3.20 -4.01
CA PHE A 107 -1.61 1.98 -3.34
C PHE A 107 -2.46 0.81 -3.77
N ASN A 108 -1.80 -0.34 -3.92
CA ASN A 108 -2.45 -1.63 -4.04
C ASN A 108 -1.87 -2.60 -3.01
N VAL A 109 -2.72 -3.09 -2.11
CA VAL A 109 -2.44 -4.26 -1.29
C VAL A 109 -3.26 -5.42 -1.85
N ILE A 110 -2.57 -6.43 -2.37
CA ILE A 110 -3.19 -7.66 -2.89
C ILE A 110 -2.75 -8.78 -1.98
N TYR A 111 -3.68 -9.55 -1.42
CA TYR A 111 -3.34 -10.62 -0.48
C TYR A 111 -4.26 -11.83 -0.60
N ASN A 112 -3.79 -13.00 -0.17
CA ASN A 112 -4.58 -14.21 -0.01
C ASN A 112 -5.37 -14.12 1.31
N PRO A 113 -6.71 -13.97 1.29
CA PRO A 113 -7.50 -13.79 2.49
C PRO A 113 -7.61 -15.06 3.36
N GLU A 114 -7.29 -16.24 2.82
CA GLU A 114 -7.24 -17.50 3.58
C GLU A 114 -6.00 -17.58 4.47
N LYS A 115 -4.92 -16.88 4.11
CA LYS A 115 -3.64 -16.89 4.83
C LYS A 115 -3.38 -15.61 5.63
N TYR A 116 -3.93 -14.49 5.18
CA TYR A 116 -3.66 -13.19 5.78
C TYR A 116 -4.93 -12.37 6.02
N LEU A 117 -4.89 -11.57 7.07
CA LEU A 117 -5.70 -10.37 7.24
C LEU A 117 -4.85 -9.14 6.92
N ALA A 118 -5.48 -8.08 6.41
CA ALA A 118 -4.81 -6.82 6.10
C ALA A 118 -5.54 -5.63 6.76
N ARG A 119 -4.76 -4.67 7.27
CA ARG A 119 -5.24 -3.39 7.78
C ARG A 119 -4.40 -2.27 7.16
N LEU A 120 -5.06 -1.23 6.68
CA LEU A 120 -4.41 -0.04 6.15
C LEU A 120 -4.94 1.20 6.87
N GLN A 121 -4.06 2.13 7.17
CA GLN A 121 -4.43 3.41 7.74
C GLN A 121 -3.49 4.51 7.26
N TRP A 122 -4.08 5.59 6.74
CA TRP A 122 -3.38 6.85 6.61
C TRP A 122 -3.27 7.55 7.96
N VAL A 123 -2.07 7.99 8.29
CA VAL A 123 -1.78 8.78 9.48
C VAL A 123 -1.26 10.12 9.00
N SER A 124 -2.01 11.17 9.32
CA SER A 124 -1.60 12.56 9.15
C SER A 124 -1.06 13.02 10.50
N SER A 125 0.26 13.17 10.61
CA SER A 125 0.91 13.50 11.88
C SER A 125 1.35 14.96 11.89
N GLU A 126 0.74 15.75 12.77
CA GLU A 126 1.32 16.98 13.34
C GLU A 126 2.04 16.69 14.68
N SER A 127 1.91 15.47 15.19
CA SER A 127 2.44 15.05 16.49
C SER A 127 2.72 13.55 16.56
N VAL A 128 3.53 13.14 17.54
CA VAL A 128 3.97 11.75 17.73
C VAL A 128 2.77 10.79 17.82
N THR A 129 2.79 9.75 17.00
CA THR A 129 1.80 8.66 17.00
C THR A 129 2.46 7.39 17.52
N SER A 130 1.80 6.65 18.41
CA SER A 130 2.27 5.34 18.85
C SER A 130 1.18 4.28 18.76
N TRP A 131 1.57 3.05 18.45
CA TRP A 131 0.67 1.91 18.37
C TRP A 131 1.39 0.60 18.69
N ILE A 132 0.60 -0.43 18.97
CA ILE A 132 1.07 -1.79 19.18
C ILE A 132 0.45 -2.65 18.08
N SER A 133 1.27 -3.42 17.37
CA SER A 133 0.79 -4.30 16.31
C SER A 133 1.12 -5.77 16.61
N HIS A 134 0.16 -6.64 16.34
CA HIS A 134 0.34 -8.09 16.26
C HIS A 134 0.57 -8.58 14.82
N GLY A 135 0.78 -7.66 13.87
CA GLY A 135 1.09 -7.98 12.49
C GLY A 135 2.48 -8.62 12.40
N HIS A 136 2.57 -9.72 11.68
CA HIS A 136 3.84 -10.41 11.40
C HIS A 136 4.65 -9.65 10.35
N CYS A 137 3.96 -8.88 9.50
CA CYS A 137 4.55 -7.97 8.53
C CYS A 137 3.86 -6.60 8.63
N VAL A 138 4.65 -5.54 8.84
CA VAL A 138 4.19 -4.15 8.88
C VAL A 138 5.03 -3.35 7.89
N LEU A 139 4.37 -2.58 7.03
CA LEU A 139 4.98 -1.60 6.15
C LEU A 139 4.55 -0.20 6.59
N ILE A 140 5.52 0.71 6.72
CA ILE A 140 5.28 2.12 6.98
C ILE A 140 5.82 2.87 5.77
N PHE A 141 4.93 3.28 4.87
CA PHE A 141 5.28 4.09 3.71
C PHE A 141 5.21 5.57 4.07
N ASN A 142 6.30 6.29 3.89
CA ASN A 142 6.38 7.72 4.11
C ASN A 142 6.11 8.47 2.80
N LEU A 143 5.06 9.30 2.74
CA LEU A 143 4.73 10.03 1.52
C LEU A 143 5.71 11.17 1.26
N GLN A 144 6.02 11.94 2.29
CA GLN A 144 6.81 13.17 2.18
C GLN A 144 7.39 13.58 3.52
N GLY A 145 8.46 14.37 3.46
CA GLY A 145 9.20 14.83 4.62
C GLY A 145 10.05 13.72 5.23
N LYS A 146 10.63 14.02 6.38
CA LYS A 146 11.33 13.04 7.21
C LYS A 146 10.39 12.47 8.25
N LEU A 147 10.36 11.14 8.33
CA LEU A 147 9.61 10.40 9.34
C LEU A 147 10.56 9.60 10.20
N ASP A 148 10.67 9.99 11.47
CA ASP A 148 11.36 9.23 12.50
C ASP A 148 10.42 8.11 12.98
N VAL A 149 10.90 6.86 12.91
CA VAL A 149 10.16 5.68 13.33
C VAL A 149 10.98 4.91 14.35
N GLN A 150 10.35 4.55 15.45
CA GLN A 150 10.87 3.59 16.40
C GLN A 150 10.08 2.29 16.37
N VAL A 151 10.81 1.18 16.45
CA VAL A 151 10.28 -0.19 16.56
C VAL A 151 11.02 -0.88 17.71
N ASP A 152 10.29 -1.17 18.79
CA ASP A 152 10.84 -1.68 20.05
C ASP A 152 12.09 -0.92 20.53
N GLY A 153 12.00 0.41 20.50
CA GLY A 153 13.05 1.32 20.97
C GLY A 153 14.26 1.49 20.06
N LYS A 154 14.36 0.74 18.96
CA LYS A 154 15.35 0.99 17.90
C LYS A 154 14.82 2.08 16.97
N HIS A 155 15.72 2.83 16.33
CA HIS A 155 15.37 4.02 15.57
C HIS A 155 15.69 3.88 14.07
N TRP A 156 14.80 4.39 13.22
CA TRP A 156 14.92 4.47 11.78
C TRP A 156 14.40 5.83 11.30
N VAL A 157 14.99 6.35 10.23
CA VAL A 157 14.54 7.59 9.60
C VAL A 157 14.19 7.27 8.15
N LEU A 158 12.96 7.58 7.75
CA LEU A 158 12.49 7.45 6.38
C LEU A 158 12.48 8.84 5.73
N ASN A 159 13.04 8.94 4.53
CA ASN A 159 12.90 10.09 3.66
C ASN A 159 11.64 9.96 2.79
N ASP A 160 11.39 10.96 1.95
CA ASP A 160 10.31 10.98 0.98
C ASP A 160 10.24 9.66 0.20
N PHE A 161 9.04 9.09 0.14
CA PHE A 161 8.74 7.92 -0.67
C PHE A 161 9.49 6.64 -0.27
N GLU A 162 10.13 6.60 0.91
CA GLU A 162 10.73 5.39 1.46
C GLU A 162 9.71 4.57 2.27
N THR A 163 9.98 3.27 2.41
CA THR A 163 9.13 2.35 3.18
C THR A 163 9.95 1.60 4.22
N LEU A 164 9.55 1.64 5.48
CA LEU A 164 10.09 0.71 6.48
C LEU A 164 9.31 -0.60 6.39
N LEU A 165 10.00 -1.69 6.04
CA LEU A 165 9.45 -3.04 6.07
C LEU A 165 9.93 -3.75 7.34
N VAL A 166 8.96 -4.11 8.19
CA VAL A 166 9.17 -4.80 9.46
C VAL A 166 8.53 -6.18 9.36
N GLN A 167 9.36 -7.23 9.47
CA GLN A 167 8.91 -8.62 9.53
C GLN A 167 9.38 -9.24 10.84
N LYS A 168 8.44 -9.73 11.65
CA LYS A 168 8.73 -10.26 12.99
C LYS A 168 8.04 -11.59 13.22
N GLU A 169 8.82 -12.56 13.72
CA GLU A 169 8.30 -13.84 14.20
C GLU A 169 7.71 -13.71 15.61
N SER A 170 8.25 -12.79 16.42
CA SER A 170 7.75 -12.50 17.77
C SER A 170 6.94 -11.20 17.76
N VAL A 171 5.66 -11.33 18.11
CA VAL A 171 4.68 -10.26 18.22
C VAL A 171 4.08 -10.23 19.64
N PRO A 172 3.55 -9.08 20.12
CA PRO A 172 3.45 -7.79 19.43
C PRO A 172 4.77 -7.01 19.40
N ALA A 173 4.81 -5.98 18.55
CA ALA A 173 5.85 -4.96 18.55
C ALA A 173 5.26 -3.57 18.79
N GLN A 174 6.03 -2.72 19.48
CA GLN A 174 5.67 -1.32 19.70
C GLN A 174 6.25 -0.45 18.58
N TYR A 175 5.42 0.45 18.08
CA TYR A 175 5.79 1.43 17.06
C TYR A 175 5.54 2.84 17.57
N ILE A 176 6.46 3.74 17.27
CA ILE A 176 6.33 5.18 17.50
C ILE A 176 6.76 5.87 16.22
N ALA A 177 5.95 6.78 15.69
CA ALA A 177 6.27 7.56 14.51
C ALA A 177 6.09 9.04 14.80
N SER A 178 7.06 9.85 14.40
CA SER A 178 7.03 11.29 14.53
C SER A 178 7.60 11.93 13.27
N ALA A 179 6.84 12.82 12.66
CA ALA A 179 7.33 13.64 11.56
C ALA A 179 7.99 14.92 12.12
N GLU A 180 9.09 15.36 11.51
CA GLU A 180 9.72 16.65 11.86
C GLU A 180 8.78 17.85 11.59
N LEU A 181 7.89 17.70 10.61
CA LEU A 181 6.87 18.66 10.17
C LEU A 181 5.53 17.92 9.97
N PHE A 182 4.66 18.44 9.11
CA PHE A 182 3.48 17.71 8.66
C PHE A 182 3.89 16.50 7.80
N GLY A 183 3.73 15.29 8.34
CA GLY A 183 4.07 14.04 7.66
C GLY A 183 2.85 13.17 7.45
N ASP A 184 2.56 12.86 6.19
CA ASP A 184 1.59 11.83 5.82
C ASP A 184 2.30 10.51 5.60
N PHE A 185 1.90 9.48 6.34
CA PHE A 185 2.40 8.13 6.12
C PHE A 185 1.26 7.12 6.16
N CYS A 186 1.46 6.00 5.47
CA CYS A 186 0.51 4.90 5.47
C CYS A 186 1.09 3.73 6.27
N VAL A 187 0.33 3.24 7.24
CA VAL A 187 0.63 2.00 7.96
C VAL A 187 -0.16 0.88 7.32
N ILE A 188 0.55 -0.17 6.89
CA ILE A 188 -0.02 -1.37 6.30
C ILE A 188 0.40 -2.55 7.17
N GLU A 189 -0.57 -3.22 7.77
CA GLU A 189 -0.34 -4.35 8.66
C GLU A 189 -0.92 -5.61 8.04
N LEU A 190 -0.13 -6.68 8.05
CA LEU A 190 -0.51 -8.01 7.58
C LEU A 190 -0.38 -9.00 8.74
N PHE A 191 -1.48 -9.68 9.03
CA PHE A 191 -1.58 -10.67 10.10
C PHE A 191 -1.73 -12.04 9.45
N GLU A 192 -0.77 -12.93 9.70
CA GLU A 192 -0.90 -14.34 9.34
C GLU A 192 -2.04 -14.98 10.15
N ARG A 193 -2.78 -15.87 9.52
CA ARG A 193 -3.92 -16.61 10.12
C ARG A 193 -3.50 -17.91 10.77
#